data_AF-A0A3B0X933-F1
#
_entry.id   AF-A0A3B0X933-F1
#
_cell.length_a   1.000
_cell.length_b   1.000
_cell.length_c   1.000
_cell.angle_alpha   90.00
_cell.angle_beta   90.00
_cell.angle_gamma   90.00
#
_symmetry.space_group_name_H-M   'P 1'
#
loop_
_entity.id
_entity.type
_entity.pdbx_description
1 polymer ?
#
loop_
_entity_poly.entity_id
_entity_poly.type
_entity_poly.pdbx_seq_one_letter_code
_entity_poly.pdbx_strand_id
1 'polypeptide(L)'
;MDIANKLQELTEEILDFGNIINLTRNPSNTDFRNACDLFSKRLNYQLETIHTNVQFKDIRPEMQQTTNKLYQLSELISPCQQGSDEFYYWPGRLLDFCNQIQTLKKIAA
;
A
#
# COMPACT_ATOMS: atom_id res chain seq x y z
N MET A 1 -7.43 7.29 18.99
CA MET A 1 -6.70 6.06 18.63
C MET A 1 -5.23 6.43 18.53
N ASP A 2 -4.32 5.61 19.06
CA ASP A 2 -2.88 5.88 19.01
C ASP A 2 -2.34 5.75 17.58
N ILE A 3 -1.40 6.61 17.18
CA ILE A 3 -0.82 6.62 15.83
C ILE A 3 -0.05 5.34 15.57
N ALA A 4 0.65 4.82 16.58
CA ALA A 4 1.37 3.55 16.48
C ALA A 4 0.40 2.40 16.15
N ASN A 5 -0.72 2.30 16.89
CA ASN A 5 -1.74 1.29 16.65
C ASN A 5 -2.35 1.42 15.26
N LYS A 6 -2.62 2.66 14.80
CA LYS A 6 -3.16 2.88 13.45
C LYS A 6 -2.18 2.47 12.36
N LEU A 7 -0.88 2.77 12.54
CA LEU A 7 0.16 2.33 11.61
C LEU A 7 0.31 0.81 11.58
N GLN A 8 0.18 0.16 12.73
CA GLN A 8 0.19 -1.30 12.81
C GLN A 8 -1.02 -1.90 12.07
N GLU A 9 -2.23 -1.39 12.30
CA GLU A 9 -3.43 -1.82 11.57
C GLU A 9 -3.27 -1.69 10.05
N LEU A 10 -2.79 -0.54 9.57
CA LEU A 10 -2.57 -0.33 8.13
C LEU A 10 -1.47 -1.25 7.58
N THR A 11 -0.49 -1.60 8.42
CA THR A 11 0.56 -2.56 8.06
C THR A 11 -0.02 -3.96 7.91
N GLU A 12 -0.86 -4.41 8.83
CA GLU A 12 -1.53 -5.71 8.73
C GLU A 12 -2.46 -5.76 7.50
N GLU A 13 -3.24 -4.71 7.27
CA GLU A 13 -4.14 -4.63 6.11
C GLU A 13 -3.39 -4.70 4.77
N ILE A 14 -2.26 -4.01 4.63
CA ILE A 14 -1.48 -4.06 3.38
C ILE A 14 -0.80 -5.41 3.18
N LEU A 15 -0.37 -6.07 4.26
CA LEU A 15 0.21 -7.41 4.22
C LEU A 15 -0.83 -8.44 3.78
N ASP A 16 -2.06 -8.34 4.29
CA ASP A 16 -3.18 -9.19 3.91
C ASP A 16 -3.58 -8.95 2.45
N PHE A 17 -3.67 -7.69 2.03
CA PHE A 17 -3.92 -7.36 0.62
C PHE A 17 -2.81 -7.91 -0.29
N GLY A 18 -1.55 -7.87 0.16
CA GLY A 18 -0.43 -8.49 -0.53
C GLY A 18 -0.57 -9.99 -0.77
N ASN A 19 -1.19 -10.72 0.16
CA ASN A 19 -1.51 -12.12 -0.06
C ASN A 19 -2.55 -12.30 -1.17
N ILE A 20 -3.57 -11.43 -1.22
CA ILE A 20 -4.60 -11.45 -2.27
C ILE A 20 -3.98 -11.20 -3.65
N ILE A 21 -3.11 -10.19 -3.77
CA ILE A 21 -2.39 -9.89 -5.02
C ILE A 21 -1.56 -11.10 -5.48
N ASN A 22 -0.78 -11.69 -4.57
CA ASN A 22 0.07 -12.85 -4.89
C ASN A 22 -0.72 -14.10 -5.33
N LEU A 23 -1.95 -14.26 -4.84
CA LEU A 23 -2.84 -15.37 -5.21
C LEU A 23 -3.69 -15.08 -6.45
N THR A 24 -3.70 -13.84 -6.95
CA THR A 24 -4.51 -13.43 -8.09
C THR A 24 -3.92 -13.95 -9.39
N ARG A 25 -4.63 -14.89 -10.02
CA ARG A 25 -4.19 -15.53 -11.28
C ARG A 25 -4.31 -14.62 -12.50
N ASN A 26 -5.21 -13.64 -12.48
CA ASN A 26 -5.43 -12.71 -13.58
C ASN A 26 -5.47 -11.26 -13.07
N PRO A 27 -4.32 -10.57 -13.04
CA PRO A 27 -4.24 -9.18 -12.57
C PRO A 27 -4.88 -8.17 -13.53
N SER A 28 -5.29 -8.59 -14.73
CA SER A 28 -6.02 -7.77 -15.69
C SER A 28 -7.53 -7.75 -15.46
N ASN A 29 -8.04 -8.54 -14.50
CA ASN A 29 -9.46 -8.53 -14.13
C ASN A 29 -9.87 -7.12 -13.63
N THR A 30 -10.99 -6.59 -14.14
CA THR A 30 -11.48 -5.26 -13.80
C THR A 30 -11.84 -5.11 -12.32
N ASP A 31 -12.45 -6.12 -11.71
CA ASP A 31 -12.79 -6.11 -10.29
C ASP A 31 -11.54 -6.08 -9.41
N PHE A 32 -10.50 -6.85 -9.78
CA PHE A 32 -9.21 -6.81 -9.09
C PHE A 32 -8.55 -5.42 -9.20
N ARG A 33 -8.59 -4.82 -10.39
CA ARG A 33 -8.08 -3.46 -10.60
C ARG A 33 -8.82 -2.41 -9.77
N ASN A 34 -10.14 -2.49 -9.76
CA ASN A 34 -10.98 -1.63 -8.92
C ASN A 34 -10.69 -1.85 -7.43
N ALA A 35 -10.45 -3.09 -7.01
CA ALA A 35 -10.07 -3.39 -5.63
C ALA A 35 -8.74 -2.74 -5.23
N CYS A 36 -7.69 -2.81 -6.06
CA CYS A 36 -6.44 -2.13 -5.74
C CYS A 36 -6.56 -0.60 -5.82
N ASP A 37 -7.36 -0.06 -6.74
CA ASP A 37 -7.65 1.38 -6.79
C ASP A 37 -8.31 1.86 -5.50
N LEU A 38 -9.39 1.20 -5.08
CA LEU A 38 -10.12 1.51 -3.85
C LEU A 38 -9.24 1.36 -2.62
N PHE A 39 -8.45 0.29 -2.56
CA PHE A 39 -7.54 0.03 -1.45
C PHE A 39 -6.42 1.08 -1.39
N SER A 40 -5.78 1.42 -2.50
CA SER A 40 -4.72 2.44 -2.55
C SER A 40 -5.24 3.83 -2.16
N LYS A 41 -6.42 4.22 -2.64
CA LYS A 41 -7.10 5.46 -2.25
C LYS A 41 -7.41 5.50 -0.75
N ARG A 42 -7.97 4.42 -0.19
CA ARG A 42 -8.24 4.33 1.25
C ARG A 42 -6.96 4.42 2.06
N LEU A 43 -5.92 3.69 1.66
CA LEU A 43 -4.63 3.67 2.35
C LEU A 43 -3.98 5.07 2.33
N ASN A 44 -3.93 5.72 1.16
CA ASN A 44 -3.42 7.09 1.03
C ASN A 44 -4.17 8.07 1.93
N TYR A 45 -5.50 8.03 1.94
CA TYR A 45 -6.31 8.90 2.81
C TYR A 45 -5.99 8.72 4.31
N GLN A 46 -5.85 7.46 4.76
CA GLN A 46 -5.49 7.16 6.14
C GLN A 46 -4.06 7.62 6.46
N LEU A 47 -3.12 7.41 5.54
CA LEU A 47 -1.72 7.84 5.69
C LEU A 47 -1.56 9.36 5.64
N GLU A 48 -2.38 10.10 4.88
CA GLU A 48 -2.38 11.58 4.87
C GLU A 48 -2.82 12.13 6.21
N THR A 49 -3.87 11.49 6.78
CA THR A 49 -4.35 11.81 8.12
C THR A 49 -3.26 11.55 9.17
N ILE A 50 -2.52 10.45 9.06
CA ILE A 50 -1.41 10.14 9.96
C ILE A 50 -0.24 11.09 9.74
N HIS A 51 0.18 11.34 8.50
CA HIS A 51 1.32 12.19 8.15
C HIS A 51 1.13 13.61 8.65
N THR A 52 -0.07 14.16 8.48
CA THR A 52 -0.44 15.48 9.02
C THR A 52 -0.25 15.49 10.54
N ASN A 53 -0.80 14.50 11.25
CA ASN A 53 -0.65 14.39 12.71
C ASN A 53 0.80 14.12 13.17
N VAL A 54 1.60 13.42 12.35
CA VAL A 54 3.02 13.10 12.58
C VAL A 54 3.90 14.33 12.50
N GLN A 55 3.68 15.20 11.50
CA GLN A 55 4.44 16.44 11.36
C GLN A 55 4.19 17.42 12.52
N PHE A 56 2.97 17.43 13.09
CA PHE A 56 2.62 18.36 14.17
C PHE A 56 3.02 17.91 15.57
N LYS A 57 3.45 16.66 15.78
CA LYS A 57 3.62 16.06 17.13
C LYS A 57 4.99 15.47 17.46
N ASP A 58 6.02 15.77 16.66
CA ASP A 58 7.41 15.34 16.94
C ASP A 58 7.52 13.81 17.15
N ILE A 59 7.05 13.07 16.15
CA ILE A 59 6.87 11.61 16.26
C ILE A 59 8.18 10.88 15.92
N ARG A 60 8.47 9.85 16.71
CA ARG A 60 9.66 8.97 16.63
C ARG A 60 10.00 8.62 15.16
N PRO A 61 11.28 8.68 14.74
CA PRO A 61 11.71 8.43 13.36
C PRO A 61 11.17 7.14 12.73
N GLU A 62 11.00 6.10 13.55
CA GLU A 62 10.43 4.81 13.16
C GLU A 62 9.01 4.93 12.57
N MET A 63 8.15 5.76 13.17
CA MET A 63 6.78 5.94 12.67
C MET A 63 6.75 6.71 11.35
N GLN A 64 7.65 7.67 11.16
CA GLN A 64 7.83 8.34 9.87
C GLN A 64 8.31 7.37 8.79
N GLN A 65 9.27 6.51 9.12
CA GLN A 65 9.77 5.47 8.21
C GLN A 65 8.64 4.51 7.80
N THR A 66 7.86 4.01 8.76
CA THR A 66 6.72 3.13 8.47
C THR A 66 5.67 3.83 7.61
N THR A 67 5.31 5.08 7.96
CA THR A 67 4.35 5.88 7.17
C THR A 67 4.82 6.03 5.71
N ASN A 68 6.07 6.42 5.51
CA ASN A 68 6.65 6.58 4.17
C ASN A 68 6.70 5.26 3.40
N LYS A 69 7.00 4.15 4.09
CA LYS A 69 7.03 2.83 3.44
C LYS A 69 5.63 2.39 2.99
N LEU A 70 4.61 2.64 3.81
CA LEU A 70 3.22 2.33 3.46
C LEU A 70 2.74 3.18 2.26
N TYR A 71 3.15 4.45 2.17
CA TYR A 71 2.87 5.27 0.99
C TYR A 71 3.49 4.68 -0.28
N GLN A 72 4.77 4.33 -0.25
CA GLN A 72 5.45 3.72 -1.40
C GLN A 72 4.74 2.45 -1.86
N LEU A 73 4.31 1.60 -0.92
CA LEU A 73 3.57 0.38 -1.26
C LEU A 73 2.19 0.68 -1.86
N SER A 74 1.48 1.68 -1.32
CA SER A 74 0.20 2.15 -1.86
C SER A 74 0.31 2.63 -3.32
N GLU A 75 1.38 3.36 -3.64
CA GLU A 75 1.63 3.84 -5.01
C GLU A 75 1.88 2.70 -6.00
N LEU A 76 2.51 1.60 -5.56
CA LEU A 76 2.80 0.44 -6.41
C LEU A 76 1.56 -0.37 -6.79
N ILE A 77 0.52 -0.35 -5.94
CA ILE A 77 -0.76 -1.02 -6.22
C ILE A 77 -1.81 -0.09 -6.84
N SER A 78 -1.51 1.22 -6.92
CA SER A 78 -2.38 2.17 -7.61
C SER A 78 -2.34 1.94 -9.12
N PRO A 79 -3.50 1.87 -9.80
CA PRO A 79 -3.54 1.76 -11.26
C PRO A 79 -2.89 2.97 -11.92
N CYS A 80 -2.00 2.73 -12.89
CA CYS A 80 -1.48 3.80 -13.74
C CYS A 80 -2.62 4.36 -14.60
N GLN A 81 -2.97 5.63 -14.40
CA GLN A 81 -3.93 6.34 -15.26
C GLN A 81 -3.36 6.73 -16.63
N GLN A 82 -2.07 6.47 -16.88
CA GLN A 82 -1.42 6.74 -18.16
C GLN A 82 -1.64 5.58 -19.14
N GLY A 83 -2.70 5.68 -19.92
CA GLY A 83 -2.90 4.84 -21.10
C GLY A 83 -4.38 4.66 -21.43
N SER A 84 -4.74 4.93 -22.68
CA SER A 84 -6.00 4.47 -23.29
C SER A 84 -6.22 2.98 -23.01
N ASP A 85 -7.50 2.62 -22.83
CA ASP A 85 -8.07 1.36 -22.30
C ASP A 85 -7.51 -0.01 -22.76
N GLU A 86 -6.47 -0.09 -23.59
CA GLU A 86 -6.05 -1.34 -24.23
C GLU A 86 -4.79 -2.00 -23.66
N PHE A 87 -3.93 -1.31 -22.89
CA PHE A 87 -2.74 -1.96 -22.32
C PHE A 87 -2.42 -1.46 -20.91
N TYR A 88 -3.13 -2.00 -19.92
CA TYR A 88 -2.84 -1.78 -18.51
C TYR A 88 -1.56 -2.54 -18.12
N TYR A 89 -0.42 -1.85 -18.14
CA TYR A 89 0.87 -2.36 -17.67
C TYR A 89 0.94 -2.35 -16.14
N TRP A 90 0.47 -3.43 -15.53
CA TRP A 90 0.68 -3.74 -14.10
C TRP A 90 1.80 -4.73 -13.73
N PRO A 91 2.42 -5.52 -14.65
CA PRO A 91 3.26 -6.63 -14.21
C PRO A 91 4.54 -6.19 -13.50
N GLY A 92 5.02 -4.95 -13.69
CA GLY A 92 6.19 -4.42 -12.98
C GLY A 92 5.89 -3.94 -11.56
N ARG A 93 4.91 -3.04 -11.40
CA ARG A 93 4.63 -2.40 -10.10
C ARG A 93 4.06 -3.38 -9.07
N LEU A 94 3.19 -4.30 -9.49
CA LEU A 94 2.67 -5.34 -8.59
C LEU A 94 3.74 -6.35 -8.18
N LEU A 95 4.67 -6.67 -9.08
CA LEU A 95 5.81 -7.52 -8.74
C LEU A 95 6.73 -6.82 -7.72
N ASP A 96 7.03 -5.53 -7.94
CA ASP A 96 7.79 -4.71 -7.01
C ASP A 96 7.09 -4.60 -5.65
N PHE A 97 5.77 -4.43 -5.64
CA PHE A 97 4.97 -4.45 -4.42
C PHE A 97 5.10 -5.78 -3.68
N CYS A 98 4.95 -6.92 -4.37
CA CYS A 98 5.11 -8.24 -3.77
C CYS A 98 6.51 -8.42 -3.17
N ASN A 99 7.55 -8.01 -3.89
CA ASN A 99 8.93 -8.06 -3.41
C ASN A 99 9.14 -7.20 -2.16
N GLN A 100 8.60 -5.98 -2.14
CA GLN A 100 8.74 -5.07 -1.01
C GLN A 100 7.91 -5.49 0.21
N ILE A 101 6.75 -6.11 0.00
CA ILE A 101 5.94 -6.69 1.08
C ILE A 101 6.66 -7.86 1.75
N GLN A 102 7.38 -8.71 1.00
CA GLN A 102 8.16 -9.79 1.58
C GLN A 102 9.25 -9.28 2.53
N THR A 103 9.85 -8.13 2.22
CA THR A 103 10.81 -7.46 3.13
C THR A 103 10.12 -6.96 4.39
N LEU A 104 8.90 -6.43 4.28
CA LEU A 104 8.12 -5.91 5.40
C LEU A 104 7.67 -7.04 6.35
N LYS A 105 7.24 -8.19 5.80
CA LYS A 105 6.92 -9.39 6.57
C LYS A 105 8.10 -9.92 7.39
N LYS A 106 9.33 -9.84 6.86
CA LYS A 106 10.54 -10.28 7.58
C LYS A 106 10.94 -9.36 8.73
N ILE A 107 10.45 -8.12 8.75
CA ILE A 107 10.75 -7.12 9.78
C ILE A 107 9.66 -7.11 10.86
N ALA A 108 8.41 -7.44 10.49
CA ALA A 108 7.26 -7.51 11.40
C ALA A 108 7.07 -8.86 12.11
N ALA A 109 7.84 -9.90 11.73
CA ALA A 109 7.85 -11.23 12.36
C ALA A 109 8.94 -11.35 13.44
#